data_AF-U5SAF2-F1
#
_entry.id   AF-U5SAF2-F1
#
_cell.length_a   1.000
_cell.length_b   1.000
_cell.length_c   1.000
_cell.angle_alpha   90.00
_cell.angle_beta   90.00
_cell.angle_gamma   90.00
#
_symmetry.space_group_name_H-M   'P 1'
#
loop_
_entity.id
_entity.type
_entity.pdbx_description
1 polymer ?
#
loop_
_entity_poly.entity_id
_entity_poly.type
_entity_poly.pdbx_seq_one_letter_code
_entity_poly.pdbx_strand_id
1 'polypeptide(L)'
;MDKEHLLTTKLIIDGQFHDFQLYSGKFYLWTNKKELKIYNWNKWLTQLAYVDRPIYLEPQPTEQLHVSVDDLAPFLERTLSFSETIYDSALFNHTLYFSDYTGFYRLSLTKKDTERIRIWEQPVYSISLSTAGRMALSAGDAGLYEYLLSTQYYYEQLERQKVVRIFQLSSHFASHATWDHHNLIQYGKDPVHPAYFIQFNERKGQLHVLDCAPIDSLAKNNLHEQLQEYPLPLSLDKPSMQDGYLFSFEMDRTKIKKNALYRSKSIRLELKSAAANDQRMDFSSSLIVDASSPNFKVTLQNKKLLELPAQDVLKFRIYTRTRNYRNQLHILKEQSLELYIFSEIKR
;
A
#
# COMPACT_ATOMS: atom_id res chain seq x y z
N MET A 1 16.80 -9.33 -14.66
CA MET A 1 17.22 -7.92 -14.47
C MET A 1 18.20 -7.95 -13.35
N ASP A 2 19.44 -7.56 -13.62
CA ASP A 2 20.50 -7.61 -12.63
C ASP A 2 20.43 -6.36 -11.73
N LYS A 3 20.85 -6.51 -10.48
CA LYS A 3 20.79 -5.43 -9.46
C LYS A 3 21.49 -4.15 -9.89
N GLU A 4 22.54 -4.27 -10.68
CA GLU A 4 23.37 -3.15 -11.17
C GLU A 4 22.59 -2.22 -12.11
N HIS A 5 21.47 -2.69 -12.66
CA HIS A 5 20.58 -1.92 -13.51
C HIS A 5 19.37 -1.35 -12.75
N LEU A 6 19.30 -1.53 -11.42
CA LEU A 6 18.21 -1.04 -10.58
C LEU A 6 18.64 0.21 -9.81
N LEU A 7 18.03 1.36 -10.13
CA LEU A 7 18.12 2.57 -9.33
C LEU A 7 17.05 2.56 -8.25
N THR A 8 17.46 2.75 -7.01
CA THR A 8 16.54 3.06 -5.91
C THR A 8 16.57 4.56 -5.62
N THR A 9 15.51 5.26 -6.00
CA THR A 9 15.28 6.67 -5.67
C THR A 9 14.48 6.73 -4.37
N LYS A 10 15.10 7.21 -3.28
CA LYS A 10 14.45 7.44 -1.99
C LYS A 10 14.08 8.92 -1.85
N LEU A 11 12.79 9.23 -1.79
CA LEU A 11 12.31 10.57 -1.44
C LEU A 11 11.80 10.53 0.01
N ILE A 12 12.24 11.45 0.85
CA ILE A 12 11.82 11.55 2.25
C ILE A 12 11.07 12.86 2.40
N ILE A 13 9.79 12.78 2.76
CA ILE A 13 8.98 13.94 3.11
C ILE A 13 8.94 14.01 4.63
N ASP A 14 9.53 15.05 5.21
CA ASP A 14 9.55 15.23 6.66
C ASP A 14 8.20 15.77 7.16
N GLY A 15 7.66 15.18 8.23
CA GLY A 15 6.40 15.59 8.82
C GLY A 15 5.59 14.44 9.42
N GLN A 16 4.60 14.80 10.23
CA GLN A 16 3.64 13.85 10.80
C GLN A 16 2.42 13.78 9.89
N PHE A 17 2.10 12.58 9.39
CA PHE A 17 0.98 12.35 8.49
C PHE A 17 0.09 11.24 9.01
N HIS A 18 -1.21 11.37 8.74
CA HIS A 18 -2.18 10.34 9.13
C HIS A 18 -2.23 9.20 8.11
N ASP A 19 -2.26 9.55 6.82
CA ASP A 19 -2.37 8.59 5.73
C ASP A 19 -1.96 9.24 4.41
N PHE A 20 -1.71 8.44 3.39
CA PHE A 20 -1.28 8.90 2.07
C PHE A 20 -1.79 7.97 0.98
N GLN A 21 -2.00 8.46 -0.23
CA GLN A 21 -2.38 7.64 -1.38
C GLN A 21 -1.95 8.28 -2.70
N LEU A 22 -1.50 7.48 -3.64
CA LEU A 22 -1.29 7.90 -5.02
C LEU A 22 -2.41 7.36 -5.92
N TYR A 23 -3.04 8.23 -6.70
CA TYR A 23 -4.07 7.83 -7.65
C TYR A 23 -4.16 8.77 -8.85
N SER A 24 -4.11 8.21 -10.06
CA SER A 24 -4.31 8.94 -11.33
C SER A 24 -3.50 10.25 -11.48
N GLY A 25 -2.22 10.23 -11.12
CA GLY A 25 -1.35 11.41 -11.25
C GLY A 25 -1.49 12.44 -10.15
N LYS A 26 -2.25 12.14 -9.10
CA LYS A 26 -2.43 12.97 -7.92
C LYS A 26 -1.95 12.25 -6.68
N PHE A 27 -1.28 13.00 -5.82
CA PHE A 27 -0.79 12.54 -4.54
C PHE A 27 -1.65 13.13 -3.43
N TYR A 28 -2.32 12.25 -2.70
CA TYR A 28 -3.27 12.54 -1.65
C TYR A 28 -2.56 12.36 -0.32
N LEU A 29 -2.42 13.44 0.45
CA LEU A 29 -1.70 13.43 1.72
C LEU A 29 -2.61 13.93 2.83
N TRP A 30 -2.88 13.07 3.81
CA TRP A 30 -3.59 13.44 5.01
C TRP A 30 -2.60 14.00 6.03
N THR A 31 -2.60 15.31 6.21
CA THR A 31 -1.81 15.98 7.25
C THR A 31 -2.32 15.62 8.64
N ASN A 32 -3.64 15.47 8.78
CA ASN A 32 -4.29 15.02 10.00
C ASN A 32 -5.60 14.27 9.64
N LYS A 33 -6.36 13.84 10.64
CA LYS A 33 -7.66 13.13 10.45
C LYS A 33 -8.78 13.99 9.85
N LYS A 34 -8.55 15.29 9.63
CA LYS A 34 -9.53 16.29 9.20
C LYS A 34 -9.10 17.07 7.96
N GLU A 35 -7.90 16.87 7.45
CA GLU A 35 -7.37 17.67 6.35
C GLU A 35 -6.65 16.78 5.35
N LEU A 36 -7.11 16.84 4.10
CA LEU A 36 -6.55 16.15 2.96
C LEU A 36 -6.02 17.17 1.96
N LYS A 37 -4.71 17.14 1.71
CA LYS A 37 -4.05 17.93 0.68
C LYS A 37 -3.83 17.09 -0.58
N ILE A 38 -4.18 17.64 -1.73
CA ILE A 38 -4.10 16.97 -3.04
C ILE A 38 -3.06 17.69 -3.88
N TYR A 39 -1.98 16.99 -4.21
CA TYR A 39 -0.85 17.51 -4.98
C TYR A 39 -0.81 16.90 -6.39
N ASN A 40 -0.30 17.66 -7.36
CA ASN A 40 -0.04 17.18 -8.70
C ASN A 40 1.28 16.38 -8.74
N TRP A 41 1.16 15.05 -8.63
CA TRP A 41 2.30 14.15 -8.57
C TRP A 41 3.15 14.17 -9.84
N ASN A 42 2.52 14.20 -11.01
CA ASN A 42 3.27 14.16 -12.28
C ASN A 42 4.09 15.45 -12.47
N LYS A 43 3.54 16.61 -12.11
CA LYS A 43 4.25 17.89 -12.18
C LYS A 43 5.44 17.89 -11.21
N TRP A 44 5.23 17.39 -9.99
CA TRP A 44 6.28 17.29 -8.99
C TRP A 44 7.43 16.37 -9.46
N LEU A 45 7.14 15.13 -9.88
CA LEU A 45 8.18 14.22 -10.39
C LEU A 45 8.92 14.78 -11.60
N THR A 46 8.21 15.46 -12.51
CA THR A 46 8.84 16.09 -13.68
C THR A 46 9.87 17.14 -13.25
N GLN A 47 9.53 17.98 -12.27
CA GLN A 47 10.48 18.95 -11.73
C GLN A 47 11.65 18.28 -11.02
N LEU A 48 11.39 17.21 -10.26
CA LEU A 48 12.43 16.43 -9.57
C LEU A 48 13.42 15.77 -10.53
N ALA A 49 13.02 15.46 -11.77
CA ALA A 49 13.90 14.86 -12.78
C ALA A 49 14.97 15.83 -13.31
N TYR A 50 14.79 17.14 -13.15
CA TYR A 50 15.78 18.16 -13.54
C TYR A 50 16.73 18.56 -12.42
N VAL A 51 16.52 18.05 -11.21
CA VAL A 51 17.44 18.27 -10.09
C VAL A 51 18.61 17.31 -10.25
N ASP A 52 19.81 17.83 -10.47
CA ASP A 52 21.04 17.04 -10.51
C ASP A 52 21.33 16.44 -9.14
N ARG A 53 21.64 15.14 -9.10
CA ARG A 53 21.88 14.39 -7.86
C ARG A 53 23.06 13.44 -8.00
N PRO A 54 23.88 13.28 -6.94
CA PRO A 54 24.85 12.21 -6.91
C PRO A 54 24.11 10.87 -6.87
N ILE A 55 24.52 9.95 -7.74
CA ILE A 55 24.06 8.56 -7.74
C ILE A 55 25.18 7.75 -7.13
N TYR A 56 24.93 7.15 -5.97
CA TYR A 56 25.89 6.24 -5.33
C TYR A 56 25.74 4.87 -6.00
N LEU A 57 26.78 4.41 -6.69
CA LEU A 57 26.72 3.18 -7.48
C LEU A 57 26.92 1.91 -6.63
N GLU A 58 27.60 2.01 -5.49
CA GLU A 58 27.95 0.88 -4.62
C GLU A 58 27.24 0.98 -3.26
N PRO A 59 26.74 -0.14 -2.69
CA PRO A 59 26.68 -1.50 -3.24
C PRO A 59 25.55 -1.69 -4.29
N GLN A 60 24.72 -0.67 -4.51
CA GLN A 60 23.71 -0.61 -5.57
C GLN A 60 23.42 0.86 -5.93
N PRO A 61 23.00 1.17 -7.18
CA PRO A 61 22.62 2.51 -7.57
C PRO A 61 21.50 3.08 -6.69
N THR A 62 21.81 4.09 -5.89
CA THR A 62 20.85 4.78 -5.02
C THR A 62 20.96 6.29 -5.16
N GLU A 63 19.82 6.95 -5.03
CA GLU A 63 19.76 8.40 -4.85
C GLU A 63 18.76 8.75 -3.76
N GLN A 64 19.04 9.81 -3.01
CA GLN A 64 18.21 10.25 -1.89
C GLN A 64 17.90 11.73 -2.01
N LEU A 65 16.67 12.10 -1.64
CA LEU A 65 16.24 13.48 -1.53
C LEU A 65 15.39 13.68 -0.29
N HIS A 66 15.72 14.73 0.46
CA HIS A 66 14.88 15.24 1.53
C HIS A 66 14.04 16.39 1.02
N VAL A 67 12.75 16.38 1.34
CA VAL A 67 11.75 17.33 0.88
C VAL A 67 10.90 17.73 2.07
N SER A 68 10.73 19.03 2.28
CA SER A 68 9.79 19.54 3.28
C SER A 68 8.37 19.59 2.71
N VAL A 69 7.36 19.66 3.57
CA VAL A 69 5.97 19.87 3.12
C VAL A 69 5.81 21.19 2.36
N ASP A 70 6.62 22.20 2.67
CA ASP A 70 6.59 23.51 2.02
C ASP A 70 7.11 23.45 0.58
N ASP A 71 8.08 22.56 0.30
CA ASP A 71 8.56 22.30 -1.07
C ASP A 71 7.47 21.70 -1.97
N LEU A 72 6.42 21.12 -1.37
CA LEU A 72 5.26 20.59 -2.10
C LEU A 72 4.22 21.67 -2.44
N ALA A 73 4.30 22.86 -1.82
CA ALA A 73 3.32 23.94 -2.00
C ALA A 73 3.07 24.33 -3.48
N PRO A 74 4.10 24.41 -4.37
CA PRO A 74 3.89 24.74 -5.79
C PRO A 74 3.08 23.70 -6.59
N PHE A 75 2.88 22.51 -6.01
CA PHE A 75 2.14 21.41 -6.65
C PHE A 75 0.77 21.18 -6.00
N LEU A 76 0.39 21.95 -4.97
CA LEU A 76 -0.90 21.82 -4.30
C LEU A 76 -2.03 22.24 -5.25
N GLU A 77 -2.96 21.32 -5.52
CA GLU A 77 -4.15 21.59 -6.36
C GLU A 77 -5.37 21.95 -5.52
N ARG A 78 -5.53 21.29 -4.36
CA ARG A 78 -6.73 21.40 -3.54
C ARG A 78 -6.45 20.95 -2.10
N THR A 79 -7.08 21.64 -1.15
CA THR A 79 -7.19 21.20 0.24
C THR A 79 -8.66 20.90 0.54
N LEU A 80 -8.91 19.79 1.22
CA LEU A 80 -10.22 19.36 1.69
C LEU A 80 -10.20 19.29 3.21
N SER A 81 -11.04 20.09 3.86
CA SER A 81 -11.18 20.12 5.32
C SER A 81 -12.48 19.47 5.75
N PHE A 82 -12.43 18.64 6.78
CA PHE A 82 -13.55 17.90 7.35
C PHE A 82 -13.83 18.43 8.76
N SER A 83 -15.11 18.55 9.10
CA SER A 83 -15.54 18.95 10.46
C SER A 83 -15.15 17.87 11.47
N GLU A 84 -15.38 16.62 11.09
CA GLU A 84 -15.19 15.45 11.94
C GLU A 84 -13.95 14.66 11.61
N THR A 85 -13.45 13.92 12.61
CA THR A 85 -12.30 13.03 12.44
C THR A 85 -12.69 11.82 11.62
N ILE A 86 -11.98 11.61 10.51
CA ILE A 86 -12.18 10.46 9.66
C ILE A 86 -11.49 9.24 10.26
N TYR A 87 -12.17 8.09 10.20
CA TYR A 87 -11.60 6.80 10.60
C TYR A 87 -10.73 6.21 9.50
N ASP A 88 -11.30 6.03 8.32
CA ASP A 88 -10.60 5.49 7.16
C ASP A 88 -11.09 6.13 5.86
N SER A 89 -10.25 6.05 4.82
CA SER A 89 -10.55 6.61 3.51
C SER A 89 -10.01 5.74 2.38
N ALA A 90 -10.75 5.70 1.28
CA ALA A 90 -10.36 4.98 0.09
C ALA A 90 -10.72 5.77 -1.16
N LEU A 91 -9.79 5.81 -2.12
CA LEU A 91 -10.00 6.44 -3.42
C LEU A 91 -10.29 5.39 -4.49
N PHE A 92 -11.42 5.55 -5.19
CA PHE A 92 -11.77 4.73 -6.35
C PHE A 92 -12.51 5.55 -7.40
N ASN A 93 -12.12 5.43 -8.67
CA ASN A 93 -12.75 6.13 -9.79
C ASN A 93 -12.95 7.64 -9.56
N HIS A 94 -11.90 8.34 -9.13
CA HIS A 94 -11.93 9.78 -8.81
C HIS A 94 -12.95 10.18 -7.73
N THR A 95 -13.45 9.21 -6.96
CA THR A 95 -14.36 9.41 -5.84
C THR A 95 -13.62 9.04 -4.56
N LEU A 96 -13.63 9.95 -3.60
CA LEU A 96 -13.17 9.72 -2.24
C LEU A 96 -14.32 9.12 -1.44
N TYR A 97 -14.10 7.92 -0.92
CA TYR A 97 -14.96 7.29 0.06
C TYR A 97 -14.30 7.45 1.43
N PHE A 98 -15.06 7.89 2.41
CA PHE A 98 -14.54 8.10 3.75
C PHE A 98 -15.64 7.84 4.78
N SER A 99 -15.23 7.57 6.01
CA SER A 99 -16.17 7.40 7.11
C SER A 99 -15.75 8.21 8.32
N ASP A 100 -16.75 8.76 9.00
CA ASP A 100 -16.66 9.40 10.30
C ASP A 100 -17.63 8.71 11.27
N TYR A 101 -17.84 9.29 12.46
CA TYR A 101 -18.79 8.74 13.44
C TYR A 101 -20.27 8.88 13.02
N THR A 102 -20.57 9.78 12.08
CA THR A 102 -21.95 10.04 11.60
C THR A 102 -22.35 9.15 10.43
N GLY A 103 -21.38 8.49 9.78
CA GLY A 103 -21.64 7.47 8.79
C GLY A 103 -20.56 7.32 7.71
N PHE A 104 -20.99 6.78 6.58
CA PHE A 104 -20.17 6.52 5.40
C PHE A 104 -20.58 7.41 4.23
N TYR A 105 -19.60 8.08 3.62
CA TYR A 105 -19.79 9.15 2.64
C TYR A 105 -19.01 8.90 1.36
N ARG A 106 -19.48 9.54 0.28
CA ARG A 106 -18.71 9.71 -0.96
C ARG A 106 -18.61 11.18 -1.36
N LEU A 107 -17.47 11.52 -1.94
CA LEU A 107 -17.17 12.84 -2.49
C LEU A 107 -16.50 12.68 -3.86
N SER A 108 -17.09 13.24 -4.91
CA SER A 108 -16.43 13.28 -6.22
C SER A 108 -15.32 14.33 -6.21
N LEU A 109 -14.14 13.94 -6.68
CA LEU A 109 -12.96 14.80 -6.76
C LEU A 109 -12.80 15.44 -8.14
N THR A 110 -13.71 15.14 -9.09
CA THR A 110 -13.66 15.67 -10.45
C THR A 110 -14.10 17.13 -10.51
N LYS A 111 -15.10 17.52 -9.70
CA LYS A 111 -15.62 18.89 -9.63
C LYS A 111 -15.23 19.56 -8.31
N LYS A 112 -14.95 20.87 -8.36
CA LYS A 112 -14.62 21.66 -7.17
C LYS A 112 -15.81 21.74 -6.21
N ASP A 113 -17.02 21.98 -6.71
CA ASP A 113 -18.22 22.19 -5.87
C ASP A 113 -19.08 20.93 -5.71
N THR A 114 -18.45 19.77 -5.50
CA THR A 114 -19.21 18.55 -5.23
C THR A 114 -19.62 18.49 -3.77
N GLU A 115 -20.92 18.35 -3.53
CA GLU A 115 -21.45 18.06 -2.20
C GLU A 115 -21.07 16.65 -1.73
N ARG A 116 -20.97 16.50 -0.41
CA ARG A 116 -20.74 15.22 0.25
C ARG A 116 -22.05 14.46 0.28
N ILE A 117 -22.08 13.28 -0.33
CA ILE A 117 -23.28 12.45 -0.34
C ILE A 117 -23.09 11.38 0.73
N ARG A 118 -23.96 11.39 1.74
CA ARG A 118 -24.04 10.32 2.73
C ARG A 118 -24.64 9.09 2.07
N ILE A 119 -23.90 7.97 2.10
CA ILE A 119 -24.35 6.69 1.56
C ILE A 119 -25.08 5.91 2.65
N TRP A 120 -24.53 5.90 3.86
CA TRP A 120 -25.04 5.10 4.96
C TRP A 120 -24.76 5.79 6.31
N GLU A 121 -25.64 5.58 7.30
CA GLU A 121 -25.54 6.19 8.63
C GLU A 121 -24.64 5.40 9.58
N GLN A 122 -24.26 4.16 9.23
CA GLN A 122 -23.38 3.36 10.06
C GLN A 122 -21.92 3.83 9.92
N PRO A 123 -21.21 4.06 11.04
CA PRO A 123 -19.78 4.33 11.01
C PRO A 123 -19.00 3.08 10.57
N VAL A 124 -18.00 3.30 9.70
CA VAL A 124 -17.10 2.27 9.18
C VAL A 124 -15.69 2.58 9.66
N TYR A 125 -15.07 1.65 10.35
CA TYR A 125 -13.74 1.83 10.92
C TYR A 125 -12.61 1.48 9.93
N SER A 126 -12.85 0.57 9.00
CA SER A 126 -11.87 0.19 7.98
C SER A 126 -12.51 -0.07 6.63
N ILE A 127 -11.90 0.48 5.59
CA ILE A 127 -12.31 0.39 4.20
C ILE A 127 -11.22 -0.33 3.40
N SER A 128 -11.57 -1.48 2.82
CA SER A 128 -10.63 -2.29 2.05
C SER A 128 -11.13 -2.49 0.63
N LEU A 129 -10.36 -2.01 -0.35
CA LEU A 129 -10.70 -2.11 -1.78
C LEU A 129 -10.13 -3.38 -2.40
N SER A 130 -10.95 -4.16 -3.09
CA SER A 130 -10.55 -5.29 -3.94
C SER A 130 -10.16 -4.85 -5.34
N THR A 131 -9.27 -5.60 -6.00
CA THR A 131 -8.84 -5.40 -7.40
C THR A 131 -10.00 -5.50 -8.38
N ALA A 132 -11.04 -6.26 -8.02
CA ALA A 132 -12.26 -6.43 -8.78
C ALA A 132 -13.27 -5.25 -8.66
N GLY A 133 -12.95 -4.19 -7.90
CA GLY A 133 -13.90 -3.09 -7.68
C GLY A 133 -15.00 -3.42 -6.66
N ARG A 134 -14.72 -4.35 -5.74
CA ARG A 134 -15.51 -4.64 -4.55
C ARG A 134 -14.90 -3.89 -3.36
N MET A 135 -15.71 -3.39 -2.43
CA MET A 135 -15.22 -2.68 -1.24
C MET A 135 -15.74 -3.35 0.02
N ALA A 136 -14.84 -3.80 0.89
CA ALA A 136 -15.20 -4.32 2.20
C ALA A 136 -15.22 -3.17 3.21
N LEU A 137 -16.27 -3.12 4.03
CA LEU A 137 -16.53 -2.13 5.05
C LEU A 137 -16.61 -2.85 6.41
N SER A 138 -15.68 -2.56 7.31
CA SER A 138 -15.65 -3.12 8.66
C SER A 138 -16.28 -2.14 9.63
N ALA A 139 -17.41 -2.50 10.25
CA ALA A 139 -18.23 -1.60 11.06
C ALA A 139 -18.27 -2.00 12.55
N GLY A 140 -17.22 -2.66 13.05
CA GLY A 140 -17.11 -3.06 14.46
C GLY A 140 -18.17 -4.10 14.82
N ASP A 141 -18.95 -3.81 15.86
CA ASP A 141 -20.02 -4.70 16.37
C ASP A 141 -21.14 -4.95 15.36
N ALA A 142 -21.37 -4.03 14.42
CA ALA A 142 -22.35 -4.22 13.34
C ALA A 142 -21.89 -5.32 12.35
N GLY A 143 -20.59 -5.57 12.32
CA GLY A 143 -19.95 -6.62 11.55
C GLY A 143 -19.37 -6.16 10.22
N LEU A 144 -19.34 -7.07 9.25
CA LEU A 144 -18.67 -6.86 7.97
C LEU A 144 -19.66 -6.72 6.83
N TYR A 145 -19.43 -5.70 6.02
CA TYR A 145 -20.28 -5.34 4.91
C TYR A 145 -19.47 -5.25 3.62
N GLU A 146 -20.16 -5.38 2.50
CA GLU A 146 -19.62 -5.15 1.18
C GLU A 146 -20.40 -4.05 0.46
N TYR A 147 -19.66 -3.07 -0.04
CA TYR A 147 -20.15 -2.06 -0.95
C TYR A 147 -19.69 -2.36 -2.39
N LEU A 148 -20.65 -2.56 -3.28
CA LEU A 148 -20.38 -2.84 -4.68
C LEU A 148 -20.17 -1.54 -5.47
N LEU A 149 -18.93 -1.27 -5.90
CA LEU A 149 -18.59 -0.06 -6.67
C LEU A 149 -18.92 -0.20 -8.16
N SER A 150 -18.76 -1.40 -8.73
CA SER A 150 -19.11 -1.70 -10.12
C SER A 150 -20.48 -2.37 -10.21
N THR A 151 -21.10 -2.29 -11.39
CA THR A 151 -22.31 -3.05 -11.73
C THR A 151 -21.98 -4.44 -12.29
N GLN A 152 -20.70 -4.80 -12.35
CA GLN A 152 -20.26 -6.12 -12.83
C GLN A 152 -20.64 -7.21 -11.84
N TYR A 153 -20.80 -6.83 -10.57
CA TYR A 153 -21.17 -7.70 -9.48
C TYR A 153 -22.56 -7.38 -8.98
N TYR A 154 -23.33 -8.42 -8.65
CA TYR A 154 -24.61 -8.29 -7.99
C TYR A 154 -24.87 -9.46 -7.04
N TYR A 155 -25.67 -9.21 -6.01
CA TYR A 155 -26.21 -10.21 -5.11
C TYR A 155 -27.69 -10.41 -5.41
N GLU A 156 -28.14 -11.65 -5.53
CA GLU A 156 -29.58 -11.96 -5.59
C GLU A 156 -30.24 -11.97 -4.20
N GLN A 157 -29.44 -12.17 -3.15
CA GLN A 157 -29.89 -12.21 -1.76
C GLN A 157 -30.17 -10.79 -1.23
N LEU A 158 -31.28 -10.20 -1.68
CA LEU A 158 -31.73 -8.86 -1.28
C LEU A 158 -31.97 -8.75 0.24
N GLU A 159 -32.22 -9.86 0.94
CA GLU A 159 -32.39 -9.87 2.41
C GLU A 159 -31.15 -9.40 3.16
N ARG A 160 -29.96 -9.56 2.57
CA ARG A 160 -28.69 -9.07 3.14
C ARG A 160 -28.44 -7.61 2.84
N GLN A 161 -29.25 -6.98 1.99
CA GLN A 161 -29.09 -5.58 1.60
C GLN A 161 -29.61 -4.66 2.71
N LYS A 162 -28.72 -3.85 3.29
CA LYS A 162 -29.11 -2.83 4.27
C LYS A 162 -29.43 -1.50 3.62
N VAL A 163 -28.63 -1.13 2.63
CA VAL A 163 -28.79 0.07 1.81
C VAL A 163 -28.51 -0.29 0.37
N VAL A 164 -28.96 0.52 -0.59
CA VAL A 164 -28.64 0.37 -2.01
C VAL A 164 -27.15 0.09 -2.21
N ARG A 165 -26.84 -1.12 -2.71
CA ARG A 165 -25.48 -1.62 -3.00
C ARG A 165 -24.59 -1.91 -1.78
N ILE A 166 -25.12 -1.89 -0.55
CA ILE A 166 -24.44 -2.33 0.67
C ILE A 166 -25.09 -3.62 1.17
N PHE A 167 -24.30 -4.68 1.23
CA PHE A 167 -24.72 -6.02 1.66
C PHE A 167 -23.99 -6.43 2.93
N GLN A 168 -24.71 -7.00 3.88
CA GLN A 168 -24.11 -7.59 5.08
C GLN A 168 -23.52 -8.96 4.75
N LEU A 169 -22.23 -9.13 4.97
CA LEU A 169 -21.52 -10.40 4.76
C LEU A 169 -21.52 -11.24 6.05
N SER A 170 -21.25 -10.58 7.17
CA SER A 170 -21.10 -11.20 8.49
C SER A 170 -21.62 -10.25 9.56
N SER A 171 -22.26 -10.81 10.59
CA SER A 171 -22.67 -10.08 11.81
C SER A 171 -21.63 -10.17 12.93
N HIS A 172 -20.50 -10.84 12.71
CA HIS A 172 -19.43 -10.94 13.69
C HIS A 172 -18.61 -9.65 13.73
N PHE A 173 -18.05 -9.32 14.90
CA PHE A 173 -17.22 -8.14 15.10
C PHE A 173 -16.09 -8.02 14.05
N ALA A 174 -16.06 -6.91 13.32
CA ALA A 174 -15.07 -6.64 12.28
C ALA A 174 -14.38 -5.29 12.51
N SER A 175 -13.10 -5.31 12.89
CA SER A 175 -12.29 -4.08 12.92
C SER A 175 -11.59 -3.83 11.60
N HIS A 176 -11.07 -4.88 10.97
CA HIS A 176 -10.33 -4.80 9.72
C HIS A 176 -10.70 -5.95 8.78
N ALA A 177 -10.55 -5.73 7.48
CA ALA A 177 -10.74 -6.77 6.49
C ALA A 177 -9.68 -6.70 5.38
N THR A 178 -9.13 -7.85 5.00
CA THR A 178 -8.17 -7.96 3.90
C THR A 178 -8.69 -8.90 2.84
N TRP A 179 -8.57 -8.48 1.58
CA TRP A 179 -8.91 -9.32 0.45
C TRP A 179 -7.82 -10.37 0.22
N ASP A 180 -8.24 -11.64 0.14
CA ASP A 180 -7.45 -12.72 -0.42
C ASP A 180 -8.09 -13.13 -1.76
N HIS A 181 -7.59 -12.55 -2.85
CA HIS A 181 -8.17 -12.69 -4.19
C HIS A 181 -9.65 -12.25 -4.25
N HIS A 182 -10.58 -13.20 -4.36
CA HIS A 182 -12.03 -12.97 -4.33
C HIS A 182 -12.64 -13.19 -2.94
N ASN A 183 -11.88 -13.81 -2.04
CA ASN A 183 -12.25 -14.10 -0.66
C ASN A 183 -11.87 -12.95 0.26
N LEU A 184 -12.48 -12.92 1.43
CA LEU A 184 -12.29 -11.85 2.38
C LEU A 184 -11.95 -12.44 3.76
N ILE A 185 -10.89 -11.92 4.35
CA ILE A 185 -10.48 -12.26 5.70
C ILE A 185 -10.89 -11.11 6.61
N GLN A 186 -11.69 -11.41 7.61
CA GLN A 186 -12.14 -10.50 8.64
C GLN A 186 -11.28 -10.68 9.90
N TYR A 187 -10.76 -9.58 10.44
CA TYR A 187 -10.00 -9.57 11.69
C TYR A 187 -10.72 -8.77 12.78
N GLY A 188 -10.60 -9.28 14.00
CA GLY A 188 -10.83 -8.53 15.23
C GLY A 188 -9.57 -7.79 15.66
N LYS A 189 -9.74 -6.71 16.43
CA LYS A 189 -8.65 -5.83 16.88
C LYS A 189 -7.75 -6.50 17.94
N ASP A 190 -8.27 -7.54 18.57
CA ASP A 190 -7.66 -8.26 19.70
C ASP A 190 -7.92 -9.78 19.57
N PRO A 191 -7.09 -10.65 20.18
CA PRO A 191 -7.25 -12.10 20.15
C PRO A 191 -8.55 -12.62 20.78
N VAL A 192 -9.37 -11.73 21.36
CA VAL A 192 -10.70 -12.02 21.92
C VAL A 192 -11.73 -12.32 20.82
N HIS A 193 -11.56 -11.75 19.64
CA HIS A 193 -12.49 -11.93 18.52
C HIS A 193 -11.84 -12.80 17.44
N PRO A 194 -12.38 -14.00 17.15
CA PRO A 194 -11.81 -14.89 16.15
C PRO A 194 -11.86 -14.23 14.77
N ALA A 195 -10.82 -14.47 13.97
CA ALA A 195 -10.79 -14.05 12.59
C ALA A 195 -11.68 -14.98 11.76
N TYR A 196 -12.42 -14.42 10.80
CA TYR A 196 -13.34 -15.18 9.94
C TYR A 196 -12.87 -15.14 8.50
N PHE A 197 -12.91 -16.30 7.83
CA PHE A 197 -12.69 -16.42 6.41
C PHE A 197 -14.04 -16.49 5.70
N ILE A 198 -14.28 -15.54 4.81
CA ILE A 198 -15.51 -15.46 4.01
C ILE A 198 -15.18 -15.87 2.59
N GLN A 199 -15.74 -17.01 2.19
CA GLN A 199 -15.53 -17.58 0.88
C GLN A 199 -16.64 -17.14 -0.07
N PHE A 200 -16.25 -16.67 -1.25
CA PHE A 200 -17.18 -16.30 -2.31
C PHE A 200 -17.11 -17.30 -3.46
N ASN A 201 -18.27 -17.56 -4.07
CA ASN A 201 -18.37 -18.16 -5.40
C ASN A 201 -18.84 -17.09 -6.37
N GLU A 202 -18.09 -16.90 -7.46
CA GLU A 202 -18.49 -16.03 -8.56
C GLU A 202 -18.93 -16.88 -9.75
N ARG A 203 -20.15 -16.68 -10.23
CA ARG A 203 -20.62 -17.23 -11.50
C ARG A 203 -21.17 -16.10 -12.38
N LYS A 204 -20.43 -15.74 -13.44
CA LYS A 204 -20.84 -14.69 -14.40
C LYS A 204 -21.19 -13.34 -13.74
N GLY A 205 -20.42 -12.90 -12.73
CA GLY A 205 -20.68 -11.68 -11.96
C GLY A 205 -21.66 -11.81 -10.80
N GLN A 206 -22.33 -12.95 -10.66
CA GLN A 206 -23.17 -13.25 -9.50
C GLN A 206 -22.29 -13.70 -8.33
N LEU A 207 -22.40 -13.00 -7.18
CA LEU A 207 -21.67 -13.32 -5.97
C LEU A 207 -22.56 -14.11 -5.01
N HIS A 208 -22.08 -15.28 -4.57
CA HIS A 208 -22.66 -16.03 -3.47
C HIS A 208 -21.64 -16.17 -2.34
N VAL A 209 -22.05 -15.81 -1.13
CA VAL A 209 -21.31 -16.15 0.08
C VAL A 209 -21.53 -17.64 0.33
N LEU A 210 -20.48 -18.45 0.19
CA LEU A 210 -20.54 -19.90 0.40
C LEU A 210 -20.50 -20.24 1.88
N ASP A 211 -19.54 -19.64 2.59
CA ASP A 211 -19.28 -19.95 4.00
C ASP A 211 -18.61 -18.75 4.70
N CYS A 212 -18.80 -18.69 6.01
CA CYS A 212 -18.16 -17.78 6.93
C CYS A 212 -17.63 -18.60 8.11
N ALA A 213 -16.40 -19.10 7.99
CA ALA A 213 -15.81 -20.01 8.97
C ALA A 213 -14.72 -19.31 9.79
N PRO A 214 -14.60 -19.60 11.10
CA PRO A 214 -13.50 -19.10 11.91
C PRO A 214 -12.17 -19.73 11.43
N ILE A 215 -11.13 -18.91 11.31
CA ILE A 215 -9.80 -19.31 10.80
C ILE A 215 -9.14 -20.40 11.67
N ASP A 216 -9.53 -20.52 12.94
CA ASP A 216 -9.08 -21.58 13.85
C ASP A 216 -9.37 -23.01 13.33
N SER A 217 -10.36 -23.16 12.43
CA SER A 217 -10.70 -24.44 11.80
C SER A 217 -9.88 -24.77 10.55
N LEU A 218 -9.32 -23.76 9.87
CA LEU A 218 -8.49 -23.91 8.67
C LEU A 218 -6.98 -23.96 8.99
N ALA A 219 -6.58 -23.42 10.15
CA ALA A 219 -5.18 -23.33 10.56
C ALA A 219 -4.59 -24.63 11.14
N LYS A 220 -5.41 -25.60 11.58
CA LYS A 220 -4.89 -26.84 12.19
C LYS A 220 -4.27 -27.84 11.23
N ASN A 221 -4.48 -27.71 9.92
CA ASN A 221 -3.93 -28.65 8.93
C ASN A 221 -2.70 -28.13 8.17
N ASN A 222 -2.21 -26.90 8.42
CA ASN A 222 -1.04 -26.35 7.72
C ASN A 222 -0.07 -25.54 8.61
N LEU A 223 -0.11 -25.66 9.94
CA LEU A 223 0.82 -24.98 10.85
C LEU A 223 1.69 -25.95 11.67
N HIS A 224 2.24 -26.96 11.00
CA HIS A 224 3.42 -27.68 11.49
C HIS A 224 4.42 -27.87 10.36
N GLU A 225 4.98 -26.77 9.85
CA GLU A 225 6.29 -26.82 9.20
C GLU A 225 7.20 -25.76 9.80
N GLN A 226 7.97 -26.25 10.77
CA GLN A 226 9.37 -25.90 11.03
C GLN A 226 9.70 -24.41 11.08
N LEU A 227 9.53 -23.88 12.29
CA LEU A 227 10.42 -22.88 12.85
C LEU A 227 11.87 -23.38 12.74
N GLN A 228 12.57 -23.02 11.67
CA GLN A 228 14.01 -23.17 11.59
C GLN A 228 14.63 -21.89 12.14
N GLU A 229 15.04 -21.93 13.42
CA GLU A 229 15.89 -20.91 14.01
C GLU A 229 17.18 -20.82 13.19
N TYR A 230 17.32 -19.74 12.44
CA TYR A 230 18.61 -19.39 11.87
C TYR A 230 19.46 -18.74 12.97
N PRO A 231 20.66 -19.26 13.25
CA PRO A 231 21.52 -18.70 14.28
C PRO A 231 21.93 -17.27 13.90
N LEU A 232 21.83 -16.36 14.87
CA LEU A 232 22.50 -15.07 14.84
C LEU A 232 24.00 -15.25 14.55
N PRO A 233 24.57 -14.58 13.56
CA PRO A 233 25.97 -14.22 13.61
C PRO A 233 26.07 -12.88 14.35
N LEU A 234 26.30 -12.96 15.66
CA LEU A 234 27.12 -11.98 16.35
C LEU A 234 28.52 -12.07 15.73
N SER A 235 28.83 -11.20 14.78
CA SER A 235 30.21 -10.84 14.48
C SER A 235 30.46 -9.45 15.03
N LEU A 236 31.32 -9.41 16.05
CA LEU A 236 32.05 -8.24 16.55
C LEU A 236 33.40 -8.19 15.82
N ASP A 237 33.41 -8.25 14.50
CA ASP A 237 34.65 -8.01 13.77
C ASP A 237 34.91 -6.50 13.72
N LYS A 238 36.03 -6.09 14.30
CA LYS A 238 36.58 -4.74 14.10
C LYS A 238 36.69 -4.51 12.59
N PRO A 239 36.32 -3.32 12.07
CA PRO A 239 36.59 -3.03 10.67
C PRO A 239 38.09 -3.20 10.41
N SER A 240 38.41 -4.06 9.45
CA SER A 240 39.74 -4.15 8.87
C SER A 240 40.10 -2.76 8.35
N MET A 241 40.98 -2.06 9.07
CA MET A 241 41.65 -0.86 8.56
C MET A 241 42.67 -1.31 7.52
N GLN A 242 42.19 -1.69 6.34
CA GLN A 242 42.97 -1.89 5.12
C GLN A 242 42.03 -2.08 3.92
N ASP A 243 41.20 -1.07 3.67
CA ASP A 243 40.77 -0.73 2.32
C ASP A 243 40.87 0.79 2.19
N GLY A 244 42.11 1.23 2.02
CA GLY A 244 42.38 2.56 1.54
C GLY A 244 42.03 2.61 0.06
N TYR A 245 40.80 3.01 -0.28
CA TYR A 245 40.54 3.87 -1.43
C TYR A 245 39.36 4.79 -1.10
N LEU A 246 39.73 5.99 -0.63
CA LEU A 246 38.91 7.18 -0.60
C LEU A 246 38.35 7.44 -2.01
N PHE A 247 37.03 7.48 -2.14
CA PHE A 247 36.27 8.12 -3.22
C PHE A 247 36.80 7.92 -4.65
N SER A 248 36.40 6.84 -5.32
CA SER A 248 36.24 6.91 -6.77
C SER A 248 34.92 7.66 -7.07
N PHE A 249 34.98 8.99 -7.06
CA PHE A 249 34.04 9.77 -7.85
C PHE A 249 34.36 9.49 -9.33
N GLU A 250 33.74 8.46 -9.90
CA GLU A 250 33.49 8.52 -11.33
C GLU A 250 32.45 9.62 -11.56
N MET A 251 32.95 10.83 -11.79
CA MET A 251 32.26 11.86 -12.56
C MET A 251 32.17 11.41 -14.03
N ASP A 252 31.76 10.17 -14.26
CA ASP A 252 31.39 9.76 -15.59
C ASP A 252 30.18 10.61 -15.94
N ARG A 253 30.41 11.61 -16.79
CA ARG A 253 29.39 12.51 -17.33
C ARG A 253 28.40 11.74 -18.22
N THR A 254 28.29 10.44 -18.06
CA THR A 254 27.23 9.60 -18.60
C THR A 254 25.94 10.02 -17.92
N LYS A 255 25.17 10.87 -18.60
CA LYS A 255 23.79 11.18 -18.20
C LYS A 255 22.99 9.89 -18.25
N ILE A 256 22.80 9.26 -17.09
CA ILE A 256 21.88 8.13 -16.95
C ILE A 256 20.50 8.58 -17.44
N LYS A 257 20.00 7.94 -18.50
CA LYS A 257 18.70 8.26 -19.07
C LYS A 257 17.60 7.74 -18.15
N LYS A 258 17.08 8.61 -17.28
CA LYS A 258 15.91 8.34 -16.45
C LYS A 258 14.63 8.71 -17.18
N ASN A 259 13.54 7.99 -16.89
CA ASN A 259 12.21 8.46 -17.26
C ASN A 259 11.86 9.67 -16.38
N ALA A 260 11.46 10.80 -16.98
CA ALA A 260 11.11 12.02 -16.25
C ALA A 260 10.00 11.83 -15.18
N LEU A 261 9.20 10.78 -15.30
CA LEU A 261 8.15 10.42 -14.34
C LEU A 261 8.51 9.20 -13.49
N TYR A 262 9.76 8.74 -13.54
CA TYR A 262 10.28 7.57 -12.79
C TYR A 262 9.40 6.32 -12.95
N ARG A 263 8.81 6.12 -14.13
CA ARG A 263 7.96 4.97 -14.45
C ARG A 263 8.79 3.86 -15.07
N SER A 264 8.61 2.63 -14.58
CA SER A 264 9.24 1.44 -15.16
C SER A 264 8.21 0.49 -15.79
N LYS A 265 8.57 -0.06 -16.96
CA LYS A 265 7.76 -1.08 -17.66
C LYS A 265 8.08 -2.52 -17.21
N SER A 266 9.27 -2.73 -16.67
CA SER A 266 9.84 -4.03 -16.33
C SER A 266 9.72 -4.33 -14.83
N ILE A 267 9.82 -3.29 -13.99
CA ILE A 267 9.82 -3.41 -12.54
C ILE A 267 8.39 -3.37 -11.99
N ARG A 268 8.05 -4.32 -11.14
CA ARG A 268 6.77 -4.37 -10.41
C ARG A 268 6.99 -4.91 -8.99
N LEU A 269 6.24 -4.38 -8.04
CA LEU A 269 6.23 -4.86 -6.65
C LEU A 269 5.03 -5.78 -6.42
N GLU A 270 5.25 -6.85 -5.68
CA GLU A 270 4.25 -7.83 -5.28
C GLU A 270 4.36 -8.09 -3.77
N LEU A 271 3.23 -8.30 -3.11
CA LEU A 271 3.21 -8.64 -1.68
C LEU A 271 3.47 -10.14 -1.53
N LYS A 272 4.30 -10.54 -0.56
CA LYS A 272 4.43 -11.95 -0.20
C LYS A 272 3.08 -12.47 0.31
N SER A 273 2.55 -13.52 -0.34
CA SER A 273 1.34 -14.21 0.12
C SER A 273 1.70 -15.28 1.14
N ALA A 274 0.95 -15.37 2.25
CA ALA A 274 1.17 -16.36 3.30
C ALA A 274 1.00 -17.82 2.84
N ALA A 275 0.35 -18.05 1.69
CA ALA A 275 0.08 -19.39 1.14
C ALA A 275 1.01 -19.78 -0.03
N ALA A 276 1.94 -18.92 -0.43
CA ALA A 276 2.82 -19.20 -1.55
C ALA A 276 4.11 -19.87 -1.03
N ASN A 277 4.26 -21.18 -1.28
CA ASN A 277 5.53 -21.89 -1.08
C ASN A 277 6.70 -21.06 -1.64
N ASP A 278 7.74 -20.87 -0.83
CA ASP A 278 8.95 -20.10 -1.13
C ASP A 278 9.64 -20.54 -2.45
N GLN A 279 9.34 -21.74 -2.96
CA GLN A 279 9.97 -22.31 -4.16
C GLN A 279 9.44 -21.78 -5.51
N ARG A 280 8.30 -21.06 -5.57
CA ARG A 280 7.74 -20.57 -6.85
C ARG A 280 8.09 -19.12 -7.21
N MET A 281 8.71 -18.37 -6.29
CA MET A 281 9.00 -16.95 -6.46
C MET A 281 10.35 -16.65 -7.13
N ASP A 282 11.24 -17.65 -7.20
CA ASP A 282 12.66 -17.51 -7.55
C ASP A 282 12.92 -17.01 -8.98
N PHE A 283 11.95 -17.09 -9.89
CA PHE A 283 12.13 -16.74 -11.31
C PHE A 283 11.41 -15.47 -11.75
N SER A 284 10.68 -14.79 -10.86
CA SER A 284 10.01 -13.56 -11.24
C SER A 284 10.98 -12.37 -11.17
N SER A 285 11.02 -11.54 -12.21
CA SER A 285 11.72 -10.24 -12.19
C SER A 285 11.00 -9.19 -11.33
N SER A 286 10.12 -9.63 -10.42
CA SER A 286 9.32 -8.80 -9.54
C SER A 286 10.08 -8.55 -8.22
N LEU A 287 9.84 -7.39 -7.64
CA LEU A 287 10.27 -7.04 -6.29
C LEU A 287 9.25 -7.59 -5.30
N ILE A 288 9.68 -8.42 -4.35
CA ILE A 288 8.80 -9.00 -3.33
C ILE A 288 8.91 -8.17 -2.07
N VAL A 289 7.77 -7.66 -1.61
CA VAL A 289 7.62 -6.98 -0.33
C VAL A 289 7.16 -7.99 0.71
N ASP A 290 8.02 -8.25 1.67
CA ASP A 290 7.76 -9.09 2.82
C ASP A 290 7.56 -8.20 4.06
N ALA A 291 6.32 -8.15 4.54
CA ALA A 291 5.96 -7.43 5.75
C ALA A 291 5.82 -8.36 6.97
N SER A 292 6.28 -9.61 6.88
CA SER A 292 6.26 -10.54 8.00
C SER A 292 7.25 -10.14 9.09
N SER A 293 6.78 -10.11 10.34
CA SER A 293 7.55 -9.73 11.53
C SER A 293 8.76 -10.66 11.70
N PRO A 294 9.96 -10.16 12.06
CA PRO A 294 10.25 -8.86 12.69
C PRO A 294 10.71 -7.72 11.76
N ASN A 295 11.02 -8.01 10.49
CA ASN A 295 11.68 -7.07 9.60
C ASN A 295 10.89 -6.87 8.31
N PHE A 296 10.58 -5.63 7.99
CA PHE A 296 10.02 -5.25 6.69
C PHE A 296 11.13 -5.33 5.63
N LYS A 297 10.98 -6.21 4.64
CA LYS A 297 12.01 -6.48 3.62
C LYS A 297 11.49 -6.30 2.21
N VAL A 298 12.36 -5.80 1.33
CA VAL A 298 12.15 -5.85 -0.11
C VAL A 298 13.26 -6.69 -0.72
N THR A 299 12.89 -7.71 -1.49
CA THR A 299 13.83 -8.65 -2.11
C THR A 299 13.64 -8.70 -3.62
N LEU A 300 14.75 -8.95 -4.33
CA LEU A 300 14.78 -9.26 -5.76
C LEU A 300 15.63 -10.51 -5.94
N GLN A 301 15.07 -11.58 -6.52
CA GLN A 301 15.76 -12.87 -6.71
C GLN A 301 16.46 -13.35 -5.42
N ASN A 302 15.71 -13.36 -4.31
CA ASN A 302 16.16 -13.71 -2.94
C ASN A 302 17.27 -12.84 -2.34
N LYS A 303 17.74 -11.82 -3.06
CA LYS A 303 18.69 -10.86 -2.52
C LYS A 303 17.95 -9.67 -1.94
N LYS A 304 18.27 -9.32 -0.69
CA LYS A 304 17.72 -8.14 0.00
C LYS A 304 18.14 -6.85 -0.72
N LEU A 305 17.21 -5.91 -0.82
CA LEU A 305 17.40 -4.55 -1.37
C LEU A 305 17.10 -3.47 -0.32
N LEU A 306 16.11 -3.73 0.54
CA LEU A 306 15.71 -2.89 1.64
C LEU A 306 15.38 -3.79 2.84
N GLU A 307 15.84 -3.38 4.03
CA GLU A 307 15.48 -3.99 5.30
C GLU A 307 15.23 -2.86 6.30
N LEU A 308 14.05 -2.86 6.92
CA LEU A 308 13.63 -1.89 7.92
C LEU A 308 13.04 -2.64 9.13
N PRO A 309 13.21 -2.13 10.36
CA PRO A 309 12.48 -2.65 11.50
C PRO A 309 10.96 -2.52 11.25
N ALA A 310 10.19 -3.59 11.43
CA ALA A 310 8.75 -3.55 11.17
C ALA A 310 8.02 -2.55 12.09
N GLN A 311 8.54 -2.32 13.30
CA GLN A 311 8.03 -1.35 14.27
C GLN A 311 8.06 0.11 13.75
N ASP A 312 8.98 0.45 12.85
CA ASP A 312 9.11 1.81 12.31
C ASP A 312 8.09 2.06 11.19
N VAL A 313 7.44 1.02 10.68
CA VAL A 313 6.50 1.08 9.56
C VAL A 313 5.08 1.15 10.10
N LEU A 314 4.54 2.38 10.19
CA LEU A 314 3.14 2.58 10.61
C LEU A 314 2.16 2.09 9.53
N LYS A 315 2.47 2.38 8.26
CA LYS A 315 1.65 2.00 7.11
C LYS A 315 2.52 1.94 5.87
N PHE A 316 2.22 1.02 4.95
CA PHE A 316 2.88 0.98 3.64
C PHE A 316 1.86 0.78 2.52
N ARG A 317 2.20 1.21 1.30
CA ARG A 317 1.39 0.99 0.10
C ARG A 317 2.25 0.63 -1.10
N ILE A 318 1.76 -0.35 -1.86
CA ILE A 318 2.24 -0.69 -3.21
C ILE A 318 1.09 -0.55 -4.21
N TYR A 319 1.39 -0.20 -5.45
CA TYR A 319 0.38 0.16 -6.46
C TYR A 319 0.27 -0.86 -7.59
N THR A 320 -0.09 -2.10 -7.23
CA THR A 320 -0.18 -3.23 -8.17
C THR A 320 -1.17 -3.03 -9.32
N ARG A 321 -2.24 -2.27 -9.11
CA ARG A 321 -3.30 -2.01 -10.12
C ARG A 321 -2.88 -1.06 -11.24
N THR A 322 -1.83 -0.27 -11.02
CA THR A 322 -1.49 0.81 -11.94
C THR A 322 -0.17 0.53 -12.64
N ARG A 323 -0.18 0.54 -13.97
CA ARG A 323 1.05 0.38 -14.76
C ARG A 323 2.07 1.50 -14.51
N ASN A 324 1.60 2.67 -14.06
CA ASN A 324 2.41 3.86 -13.86
C ASN A 324 3.16 3.88 -12.52
N TYR A 325 2.66 3.20 -11.48
CA TYR A 325 3.20 3.30 -10.12
C TYR A 325 3.56 1.94 -9.50
N ARG A 326 3.43 0.85 -10.25
CA ARG A 326 3.76 -0.51 -9.79
C ARG A 326 5.22 -0.70 -9.35
N ASN A 327 6.10 0.24 -9.69
CA ASN A 327 7.51 0.26 -9.31
C ASN A 327 7.78 1.15 -8.08
N GLN A 328 6.74 1.48 -7.31
CA GLN A 328 6.84 2.36 -6.16
C GLN A 328 6.37 1.65 -4.88
N LEU A 329 7.11 1.87 -3.81
CA LEU A 329 6.77 1.52 -2.45
C LEU A 329 6.77 2.78 -1.61
N HIS A 330 5.69 3.04 -0.92
CA HIS A 330 5.56 4.20 -0.03
C HIS A 330 5.39 3.71 1.40
N ILE A 331 6.12 4.29 2.34
CA ILE A 331 6.19 3.88 3.74
C ILE A 331 5.96 5.11 4.63
N LEU A 332 4.93 5.06 5.44
CA LEU A 332 4.66 6.04 6.49
C LEU A 332 5.36 5.62 7.79
N LYS A 333 6.12 6.53 8.35
CA LYS A 333 6.77 6.46 9.66
C LYS A 333 6.19 7.54 10.57
N GLU A 334 6.56 7.54 11.85
CA GLU A 334 6.06 8.52 12.82
C GLU A 334 6.35 9.98 12.44
N GLN A 335 7.53 10.24 11.84
CA GLN A 335 8.01 11.60 11.56
C GLN A 335 8.30 11.86 10.08
N SER A 336 8.04 10.88 9.21
CA SER A 336 8.31 11.04 7.79
C SER A 336 7.47 10.10 6.93
N LEU A 337 7.34 10.48 5.66
CA LEU A 337 6.82 9.63 4.60
C LEU A 337 7.94 9.36 3.59
N GLU A 338 8.36 8.10 3.50
CA GLU A 338 9.43 7.66 2.62
C GLU A 338 8.86 7.01 1.35
N LEU A 339 9.22 7.54 0.19
CA LEU A 339 8.80 7.06 -1.12
C LEU A 339 10.00 6.43 -1.81
N TYR A 340 9.98 5.11 -1.92
CA TYR A 340 10.95 4.32 -2.68
C TYR A 340 10.45 4.11 -4.10
N ILE A 341 11.20 4.60 -5.08
CA ILE A 341 10.90 4.45 -6.50
C ILE A 341 12.02 3.66 -7.17
N PHE A 342 11.66 2.52 -7.74
CA PHE A 342 12.60 1.61 -8.38
C PHE A 342 12.60 1.82 -9.89
N SER A 343 13.70 2.30 -10.46
CA SER A 343 13.83 2.62 -11.88
C SER A 343 14.90 1.78 -12.54
N GLU A 344 14.73 1.49 -13.84
CA GLU A 344 15.74 0.79 -14.62
C GLU A 344 16.76 1.81 -15.16
N ILE A 345 18.04 1.53 -14.96
CA ILE A 345 19.15 2.29 -15.54
C ILE A 345 19.66 1.53 -16.76
N LYS A 346 19.69 2.22 -17.89
CA LYS A 346 20.52 1.82 -19.03
C LYS A 346 21.85 2.55 -18.90
N ARG A 347 22.92 1.79 -18.68
CA ARG A 347 24.28 2.29 -18.88
C ARG A 347 24.53 2.46 -20.38
#